data_AF-A0A329R5H6-F1
#
_entry.id   AF-A0A329R5H6-F1
#
_cell.length_a   1.000
_cell.length_b   1.000
_cell.length_c   1.000
_cell.angle_alpha   90.00
_cell.angle_beta   90.00
_cell.angle_gamma   90.00
#
_symmetry.space_group_name_H-M   'P 1'
#
loop_
_entity.id
_entity.type
_entity.pdbx_description
1 polymer ?
#
loop_
_entity_poly.entity_id
_entity_poly.type
_entity_poly.pdbx_seq_one_letter_code
_entity_poly.pdbx_strand_id
1 'polypeptide(L)'
;MNNINTHNCNLNIRYNLPDEVWAKVSKVYEHMPGWIGYKSGIPYWFGTEEEDVFIAASVEPSGLSFYAQMNSEVWMSWIETFKLEALKMLGTDVGEPEDGYV
;
A
#
# COMPACT_ATOMS: atom_id res chain seq x y z
N MET A 1 -5.95 6.83 -24.47
CA MET A 1 -6.65 5.73 -23.79
C MET A 1 -6.06 5.65 -22.40
N ASN A 2 -6.87 5.79 -21.36
CA ASN A 2 -6.40 5.53 -19.99
C ASN A 2 -6.23 4.01 -19.89
N ASN A 3 -5.03 3.51 -20.18
CA ASN A 3 -4.74 2.09 -20.02
C ASN A 3 -4.72 1.79 -18.53
N ILE A 4 -5.84 1.27 -18.03
CA ILE A 4 -5.97 0.71 -16.70
C ILE A 4 -5.29 -0.66 -16.73
N ASN A 5 -4.36 -0.89 -15.82
CA ASN A 5 -3.65 -2.15 -15.66
C ASN A 5 -3.78 -2.64 -14.21
N THR A 6 -3.63 -3.94 -14.02
CA THR A 6 -3.48 -4.54 -12.70
C THR A 6 -2.04 -4.39 -12.23
N HIS A 7 -1.86 -3.98 -10.98
CA HIS A 7 -0.56 -3.87 -10.33
C HIS A 7 -0.60 -4.55 -8.97
N ASN A 8 0.55 -5.05 -8.54
CA ASN A 8 0.77 -5.56 -7.20
C ASN A 8 2.17 -5.19 -6.72
N CYS A 9 2.35 -5.17 -5.40
CA CYS A 9 3.62 -4.87 -4.76
C CYS A 9 3.62 -5.48 -3.35
N ASN A 10 4.72 -6.06 -2.91
CA ASN A 10 4.84 -6.61 -1.55
C ASN A 10 5.99 -5.93 -0.81
N LEU A 11 5.66 -5.10 0.19
CA LEU A 11 6.64 -4.30 0.92
C LEU A 11 7.18 -5.05 2.13
N ASN A 12 8.45 -4.80 2.49
CA ASN A 12 9.16 -5.33 3.67
C ASN A 12 8.59 -4.88 5.04
N ILE A 13 7.31 -4.51 5.12
CA ILE A 13 6.60 -4.23 6.37
C ILE A 13 6.00 -5.54 6.89
N ARG A 14 6.71 -6.19 7.83
CA ARG A 14 6.36 -7.53 8.31
C ARG A 14 5.07 -7.54 9.14
N TYR A 15 4.25 -8.59 8.97
CA TYR A 15 3.02 -8.81 9.74
C TYR A 15 3.23 -8.84 11.26
N ASN A 16 4.40 -9.33 11.71
CA ASN A 16 4.73 -9.53 13.12
C ASN A 16 5.33 -8.28 13.81
N LEU A 17 5.28 -7.11 13.15
CA LEU A 17 5.66 -5.86 13.78
C LEU A 17 4.73 -5.53 14.96
N PRO A 18 5.22 -4.84 16.00
CA PRO A 18 4.40 -4.45 17.14
C PRO A 18 3.19 -3.58 16.77
N ASP A 19 2.12 -3.65 17.56
CA ASP A 19 0.89 -2.86 17.35
C ASP A 19 1.14 -1.35 17.25
N GLU A 20 2.12 -0.83 18.00
CA GLU A 20 2.52 0.58 17.93
C GLU A 20 3.08 0.98 16.56
N VAL A 21 3.72 0.03 15.86
CA VAL A 21 4.23 0.21 14.51
C VAL A 21 3.08 0.14 13.52
N TRP A 22 2.18 -0.84 13.66
CA TRP A 22 0.97 -0.93 12.84
C TRP A 22 0.04 0.28 13.00
N ALA A 23 -0.04 0.89 14.19
CA ALA A 23 -0.74 2.14 14.40
C ALA A 23 -0.13 3.31 13.60
N LYS A 24 1.19 3.31 13.37
CA LYS A 24 1.83 4.30 12.48
C LYS A 24 1.54 4.01 11.02
N VAL A 25 1.59 2.74 10.59
CA VAL A 25 1.25 2.34 9.22
C VAL A 25 -0.20 2.68 8.89
N SER A 26 -1.13 2.47 9.83
CA SER A 26 -2.53 2.87 9.70
C SER A 26 -2.68 4.38 9.48
N LYS A 27 -1.89 5.22 10.15
CA LYS A 27 -1.86 6.66 9.88
C LYS A 27 -1.33 6.98 8.49
N VAL A 28 -0.36 6.22 7.97
CA VAL A 28 0.08 6.38 6.57
C VAL A 28 -1.09 6.11 5.63
N TYR A 29 -1.85 5.03 5.85
CA TYR A 29 -3.02 4.71 5.02
C TYR A 29 -4.01 5.87 4.91
N GLU A 30 -4.34 6.48 6.04
CA GLU A 30 -5.31 7.58 6.11
C GLU A 30 -4.83 8.86 5.39
N HIS A 31 -3.52 9.08 5.29
CA HIS A 31 -2.94 10.24 4.60
C HIS A 31 -2.74 10.02 3.10
N MET A 32 -2.81 8.78 2.62
CA MET A 32 -2.62 8.50 1.20
C MET A 32 -3.81 9.02 0.37
N PRO A 33 -3.55 9.58 -0.83
CA PRO A 33 -4.61 10.02 -1.73
C PRO A 33 -5.60 8.91 -2.04
N GLY A 34 -6.89 9.27 -2.03
CA GLY A 34 -7.98 8.36 -2.36
C GLY A 34 -8.50 7.52 -1.20
N TRP A 35 -8.04 7.71 0.04
CA TRP A 35 -8.47 6.91 1.19
C TRP A 35 -10.00 6.89 1.35
N ILE A 36 -10.61 5.70 1.37
CA ILE A 36 -12.05 5.51 1.58
C ILE A 36 -12.38 4.70 2.84
N GLY A 37 -11.37 4.42 3.66
CA GLY A 37 -11.51 3.68 4.90
C GLY A 37 -11.32 2.19 4.75
N TYR A 38 -11.51 1.50 5.87
CA TYR A 38 -11.52 0.05 5.92
C TYR A 38 -12.90 -0.50 5.52
N LYS A 39 -12.93 -1.55 4.70
CA LYS A 39 -14.11 -2.37 4.42
C LYS A 39 -13.79 -3.81 4.84
N SER A 40 -14.56 -4.34 5.79
CA SER A 40 -14.32 -5.70 6.34
C SER A 40 -12.88 -5.93 6.82
N GLY A 41 -12.22 -4.90 7.36
CA GLY A 41 -10.85 -4.97 7.85
C GLY A 41 -9.76 -4.71 6.79
N ILE A 42 -10.15 -4.56 5.51
CA ILE A 42 -9.22 -4.30 4.41
C ILE A 42 -9.19 -2.78 4.13
N PRO A 43 -8.01 -2.14 4.13
CA PRO A 43 -7.86 -0.74 3.73
C PRO A 43 -8.06 -0.57 2.21
N TYR A 44 -8.84 0.44 1.80
CA TYR A 44 -9.10 0.75 0.39
C TYR A 44 -8.83 2.21 0.04
N TRP A 45 -8.47 2.44 -1.23
CA TRP A 45 -8.36 3.76 -1.85
C TRP A 45 -9.02 3.77 -3.23
N PHE A 46 -9.59 4.92 -3.61
CA PHE A 46 -10.26 5.24 -4.88
C PHE A 46 -11.53 4.44 -5.21
N GLY A 47 -11.63 3.21 -4.73
CA GLY A 47 -12.74 2.30 -4.92
C GLY A 47 -12.46 0.96 -4.24
N THR A 48 -13.32 -0.01 -4.49
CA THR A 48 -13.18 -1.41 -4.08
C THR A 48 -12.87 -2.31 -5.29
N GLU A 49 -12.63 -3.60 -5.06
CA GLU A 49 -12.37 -4.58 -6.13
C GLU A 49 -13.55 -4.75 -7.12
N GLU A 50 -14.73 -4.24 -6.77
CA GLU A 50 -15.92 -4.21 -7.64
C GLU A 50 -15.90 -3.04 -8.64
N GLU A 51 -14.94 -2.11 -8.51
CA GLU A 51 -14.85 -0.88 -9.29
C GLU A 51 -13.64 -0.88 -10.24
N ASP A 52 -13.71 -0.06 -11.30
CA ASP A 52 -12.65 -0.02 -12.32
C ASP A 52 -11.32 0.56 -11.81
N VAL A 53 -11.36 1.38 -10.77
CA VAL A 53 -10.19 2.04 -10.20
C VAL A 53 -10.16 1.85 -8.69
N PHE A 54 -9.19 1.09 -8.21
CA PHE A 54 -9.02 0.86 -6.78
C PHE A 54 -7.56 0.59 -6.41
N ILE A 55 -7.27 0.77 -5.13
CA ILE A 55 -6.13 0.18 -4.44
C ILE A 55 -6.66 -0.48 -3.18
N ALA A 56 -6.16 -1.66 -2.85
CA ALA A 56 -6.39 -2.35 -1.58
C ALA A 56 -5.04 -2.82 -1.02
N ALA A 57 -4.98 -3.05 0.28
CA ALA A 57 -3.81 -3.66 0.90
C ALA A 57 -4.19 -4.82 1.84
N SER A 58 -3.30 -5.80 1.98
CA SER A 58 -3.43 -6.90 2.90
C SER A 58 -2.12 -7.15 3.64
N VAL A 59 -2.23 -7.49 4.92
CA VAL A 59 -1.08 -7.87 5.75
C VAL A 59 -0.86 -9.36 5.61
N GLU A 60 0.19 -9.74 4.90
CA GLU A 60 0.52 -11.13 4.58
C GLU A 60 1.78 -11.61 5.32
N PRO A 61 1.99 -12.94 5.47
CA PRO A 61 3.24 -13.46 6.03
C PRO A 61 4.50 -12.97 5.31
N SER A 62 4.38 -12.65 4.02
CA SER A 62 5.45 -12.14 3.16
C SER A 62 5.73 -10.65 3.29
N GLY A 63 4.82 -9.87 3.92
CA GLY A 63 4.92 -8.41 3.97
C GLY A 63 3.56 -7.72 3.83
N LEU A 64 3.61 -6.40 3.63
CA LEU A 64 2.43 -5.61 3.31
C LEU A 64 2.20 -5.64 1.79
N SER A 65 1.18 -6.37 1.37
CA SER A 65 0.82 -6.52 -0.03
C SER A 65 -0.18 -5.46 -0.46
N PHE A 66 0.06 -4.84 -1.62
CA PHE A 66 -0.88 -3.97 -2.30
C PHE A 66 -1.38 -4.61 -3.58
N TYR A 67 -2.65 -4.37 -3.88
CA TYR A 67 -3.31 -4.73 -5.13
C TYR A 67 -3.99 -3.49 -5.69
N ALA A 68 -3.77 -3.19 -6.96
CA ALA A 68 -4.34 -2.00 -7.58
C ALA A 68 -4.81 -2.27 -9.01
N GLN A 69 -5.87 -1.59 -9.40
CA GLN A 69 -6.30 -1.51 -10.78
C GLN A 69 -6.38 -0.04 -11.16
N MET A 70 -5.39 0.47 -11.91
CA MET A 70 -5.34 1.88 -12.32
C MET A 70 -4.29 2.13 -13.40
N ASN A 71 -4.19 3.37 -13.86
CA ASN A 71 -3.13 3.79 -14.78
C ASN A 71 -1.74 3.62 -14.14
N SER A 72 -0.77 3.12 -14.90
CA SER A 72 0.58 2.79 -14.41
C SER A 72 1.34 4.00 -13.84
N GLU A 73 1.21 5.19 -14.42
CA GLU A 73 1.90 6.39 -13.93
C GLU A 73 1.33 6.83 -12.58
N VAL A 74 0.01 6.74 -12.44
CA VAL A 74 -0.68 7.04 -11.17
C VAL A 74 -0.30 6.02 -10.10
N TRP A 75 -0.27 4.72 -10.45
CA TRP A 75 0.17 3.67 -9.54
C TRP A 75 1.61 3.90 -9.06
N MET A 76 2.56 4.12 -9.98
CA MET A 76 3.96 4.35 -9.65
C MET A 76 4.14 5.54 -8.71
N SER A 77 3.49 6.67 -9.01
CA SER A 77 3.52 7.84 -8.13
C SER A 77 2.91 7.57 -6.75
N TRP A 78 1.82 6.81 -6.70
CA TRP A 78 1.15 6.47 -5.46
C TRP A 78 2.00 5.55 -4.58
N ILE A 79 2.57 4.47 -5.13
CA ILE A 79 3.37 3.51 -4.37
C ILE A 79 4.71 4.11 -3.92
N GLU A 80 5.33 4.97 -4.72
CA GLU A 80 6.53 5.73 -4.31
C GLU A 80 6.21 6.66 -3.14
N THR A 81 5.08 7.36 -3.20
CA THR A 81 4.62 8.22 -2.09
C THR A 81 4.39 7.39 -0.82
N PHE A 82 3.75 6.22 -0.94
CA PHE A 82 3.56 5.33 0.20
C PHE A 82 4.90 4.90 0.82
N LYS A 83 5.84 4.42 0.01
CA LYS A 83 7.19 3.99 0.45
C LYS A 83 7.90 5.13 1.20
N LEU A 84 7.80 6.37 0.70
CA LEU A 84 8.40 7.55 1.34
C LEU A 84 7.74 7.93 2.67
N GLU A 85 6.41 7.93 2.75
CA GLU A 85 5.70 8.24 4.00
C GLU A 85 5.91 7.13 5.05
N ALA A 86 5.94 5.87 4.63
CA ALA A 86 6.27 4.75 5.50
C ALA A 86 7.71 4.85 6.02
N LEU A 87 8.70 5.16 5.17
CA LEU A 87 10.09 5.42 5.60
C LEU A 87 10.15 6.51 6.68
N LYS A 88 9.49 7.66 6.47
CA LYS A 88 9.47 8.76 7.45
C LYS A 88 8.91 8.32 8.81
N MET A 89 7.88 7.47 8.81
CA MET A 89 7.19 7.03 10.02
C MET A 89 7.89 5.88 10.75
N LEU A 90 8.51 4.97 9.99
CA LEU A 90 9.13 3.75 10.50
C LEU A 90 10.63 3.94 10.78
N GLY A 91 11.30 4.86 10.08
CA GLY A 91 12.74 5.09 10.20
C GLY A 91 13.59 4.04 9.50
N THR A 92 12.99 3.21 8.63
CA THR A 92 13.64 2.15 7.86
C THR A 92 13.21 2.23 6.41
N ASP A 93 14.10 1.85 5.49
CA ASP A 93 13.79 1.82 4.07
C ASP A 93 12.65 0.84 3.77
N VAL A 94 11.67 1.31 2.98
CA VAL A 94 10.49 0.54 2.61
C VAL A 94 10.51 0.24 1.12
N GLY A 95 10.49 -1.03 0.78
CA GLY A 95 10.57 -1.51 -0.59
C GLY A 95 10.30 -3.00 -0.71
N GLU A 96 10.45 -3.53 -1.92
CA GLU A 96 10.13 -4.92 -2.20
C GLU A 96 11.33 -5.81 -1.83
N PRO A 97 11.12 -6.93 -1.13
CA PRO A 97 12.22 -7.82 -0.77
C PRO A 97 13.03 -8.33 -1.97
N GLU A 98 12.41 -8.50 -3.15
CA GLU A 98 13.12 -8.85 -4.39
C GLU A 98 14.13 -7.79 -4.87
N ASP A 99 13.93 -6.53 -4.51
CA ASP A 99 14.84 -5.43 -4.83
C ASP A 99 15.98 -5.29 -3.81
N GLY A 100 16.03 -6.17 -2.80
CA GLY A 100 17.08 -6.21 -1.76
C GLY A 100 16.73 -5.48 -0.46
N TYR A 101 15.46 -5.10 -0.26
CA TYR A 101 14.98 -4.52 1.01
C TYR A 101 14.79 -5.61 2.07
N VAL A 102 15.14 -5.31 3.32
CA VAL A 102 15.11 -6.26 4.46
C VAL A 102 14.14 -5.80 5.54
#